data_AF-A0A925UIL0-F1
#
_entry.id   AF-A0A925UIL0-F1
#
_cell.length_a   1.000
_cell.length_b   1.000
_cell.length_c   1.000
_cell.angle_alpha   90.00
_cell.angle_beta   90.00
_cell.angle_gamma   90.00
#
_symmetry.space_group_name_H-M   'P 1'
#
loop_
_entity.id
_entity.type
_entity.pdbx_description
1 polymer ?
#
loop_
_entity_poly.entity_id
_entity_poly.type
_entity_poly.pdbx_seq_one_letter_code
_entity_poly.pdbx_strand_id
1 'polypeptide(L)'
;KRFADAIHAKFPGKLLAYNCSPSFNWKKNLDDATIAKFQKELGAMGYKFQFITLAGFHSLNYSMFNLAHGYARNNMSAFVELQEAEFAAAERGFTAVKHQREVGTGYFDAVTTTIEALSSTAALKGSTEDEQFFDAKHG
;
A
#
# COMPACT_ATOMS: atom_id res chain seq x y z
N LYS A 1 25.38 8.58 12.36
CA LYS A 1 26.01 8.88 13.67
C LYS A 1 26.85 10.16 13.64
N ARG A 2 28.02 10.19 12.98
CA ARG A 2 28.91 11.38 12.95
C ARG A 2 28.20 12.71 12.65
N PHE A 3 27.32 12.73 11.64
CA PHE A 3 26.54 13.92 11.30
C PHE A 3 25.58 14.32 12.44
N ALA A 4 24.82 13.37 12.98
CA ALA A 4 23.89 13.62 14.08
C ALA A 4 24.60 14.15 15.33
N ASP A 5 25.71 13.51 15.74
CA ASP A 5 26.51 13.92 16.89
C ASP A 5 27.00 15.38 16.73
N ALA A 6 27.46 15.76 15.53
CA ALA A 6 27.92 17.12 15.24
C ALA A 6 26.79 18.17 15.25
N ILE A 7 25.60 17.81 14.75
CA ILE A 7 24.43 18.69 14.80
C ILE A 7 23.95 18.86 16.24
N HIS A 8 23.84 17.78 17.01
CA HIS A 8 23.36 17.81 18.39
C HIS A 8 24.32 18.52 19.35
N ALA A 9 25.62 18.54 19.07
CA ALA A 9 26.58 19.34 19.84
C ALA A 9 26.29 20.85 19.75
N LYS A 10 25.79 21.34 18.61
CA LYS A 10 25.42 22.76 18.41
C LYS A 10 23.95 23.04 18.67
N PHE A 11 23.09 22.07 18.39
CA PHE A 11 21.64 22.15 18.49
C PHE A 11 21.11 20.88 19.19
N PRO A 12 21.21 20.79 20.52
CA PRO A 12 20.79 19.61 21.27
C PRO A 12 19.33 19.23 20.95
N GLY A 13 19.10 17.94 20.67
CA GLY A 13 17.76 17.41 20.38
C GLY A 13 17.18 17.81 19.02
N LYS A 14 17.94 18.47 18.14
CA LYS A 14 17.44 18.83 16.80
C LYS A 14 16.95 17.60 16.04
N LEU A 15 15.69 17.64 15.61
CA LEU A 15 15.08 16.57 14.81
C LEU A 15 15.78 16.49 13.45
N LEU A 16 16.14 15.28 13.04
CA LEU A 16 16.79 15.00 11.76
C LEU A 16 15.87 14.16 10.87
N ALA A 17 16.14 14.20 9.57
CA ALA A 17 15.50 13.34 8.59
C ALA A 17 16.53 12.50 7.82
N TYR A 18 16.16 11.29 7.39
CA TYR A 18 17.04 10.41 6.62
C TYR A 18 16.29 9.78 5.44
N ASN A 19 16.88 9.90 4.24
CA ASN A 19 16.39 9.22 3.04
C ASN A 19 16.97 7.80 2.97
N CYS A 20 16.12 6.80 3.16
CA CYS A 20 16.42 5.38 2.92
C CYS A 20 16.31 5.10 1.41
N SER A 21 17.26 5.64 0.62
CA SER A 21 17.14 5.74 -0.83
C SER A 21 17.13 4.38 -1.55
N PRO A 22 16.20 4.15 -2.49
CA PRO A 22 16.26 3.01 -3.43
C PRO A 22 17.44 3.08 -4.42
N SER A 23 18.08 4.24 -4.58
CA SER A 23 19.30 4.35 -5.38
C SER A 23 20.49 3.60 -4.77
N PHE A 24 20.39 3.19 -3.50
CA PHE A 24 21.37 2.31 -2.88
C PHE A 24 21.06 0.85 -3.22
N ASN A 25 22.07 0.10 -3.68
CA ASN A 25 21.98 -1.35 -3.69
C ASN A 25 22.18 -1.87 -2.26
N TRP A 26 21.08 -2.03 -1.51
CA TRP A 26 21.10 -2.35 -0.08
C TRP A 26 21.89 -3.62 0.24
N LYS A 27 21.60 -4.74 -0.44
CA LYS A 27 22.27 -6.03 -0.22
C LYS A 27 23.74 -6.06 -0.66
N LYS A 28 24.14 -5.18 -1.58
CA LYS A 28 25.56 -5.00 -1.92
C LYS A 28 26.35 -4.29 -0.83
N ASN A 29 25.69 -3.43 -0.05
CA ASN A 29 26.35 -2.58 0.94
C ASN A 29 26.20 -3.09 2.38
N LEU A 30 25.12 -3.81 2.69
CA LEU A 30 24.74 -4.19 4.05
C LEU A 30 24.25 -5.63 4.10
N ASP A 31 24.55 -6.30 5.21
CA ASP A 31 23.96 -7.60 5.54
C ASP A 31 22.52 -7.48 6.07
N ASP A 32 21.85 -8.62 6.15
CA ASP A 32 20.43 -8.72 6.50
C ASP A 32 20.16 -8.24 7.93
N ALA A 33 21.07 -8.56 8.86
CA ALA A 33 20.96 -8.15 10.25
C ALA A 33 21.05 -6.61 10.38
N THR A 34 21.90 -5.98 9.58
CA THR A 34 22.08 -4.53 9.55
C THR A 34 20.91 -3.84 8.87
N ILE A 35 20.41 -4.37 7.75
CA ILE A 35 19.20 -3.86 7.08
C ILE A 35 18.01 -3.89 8.05
N ALA A 36 17.80 -5.01 8.75
CA ALA A 36 16.67 -5.19 9.67
C ALA A 36 16.64 -4.18 10.82
N LYS A 37 17.81 -3.73 11.30
CA LYS A 37 17.91 -2.74 12.40
C LYS A 37 18.17 -1.30 11.94
N PHE A 38 18.38 -1.06 10.65
CA PHE A 38 18.87 0.22 10.11
C PHE A 38 18.05 1.42 10.58
N GLN A 39 16.73 1.38 10.39
CA GLN A 39 15.85 2.49 10.77
C GLN A 39 15.76 2.69 12.29
N LYS A 40 15.80 1.59 13.06
CA LYS A 40 15.80 1.63 14.53
C LYS A 40 17.06 2.33 15.05
N GLU A 41 18.23 1.99 14.51
CA GLU A 41 19.50 2.62 14.86
C GLU A 41 19.52 4.11 14.46
N LEU A 42 19.02 4.46 13.27
CA LEU A 42 18.86 5.87 12.87
C LEU A 42 17.92 6.64 13.82
N GLY A 43 16.83 6.02 14.25
CA GLY A 43 15.89 6.61 15.21
C GLY A 43 16.52 6.94 16.56
N ALA A 44 17.43 6.08 17.03
CA ALA A 44 18.23 6.30 18.25
C ALA A 44 19.25 7.45 18.08
N MET A 45 19.71 7.73 16.86
CA MET A 45 20.58 8.86 16.53
C MET A 45 19.83 10.19 16.32
N GLY A 46 18.50 10.21 16.43
CA GLY A 46 17.68 11.43 16.28
C GLY A 46 17.10 11.68 14.88
N TYR A 47 17.22 10.73 13.94
CA TYR A 47 16.50 10.77 12.67
C TYR A 47 15.04 10.35 12.87
N LYS A 48 14.19 11.34 13.18
CA LYS A 48 12.78 11.13 13.53
C LYS A 48 11.84 11.08 12.33
N PHE A 49 12.27 11.57 11.19
CA PHE A 49 11.56 11.38 9.92
C PHE A 49 12.41 10.54 8.97
N GLN A 50 11.94 9.36 8.62
CA GLN A 50 12.64 8.43 7.75
C GLN A 50 11.71 8.00 6.63
N PHE A 51 12.19 8.00 5.40
CA PHE A 51 11.35 7.77 4.23
C PHE A 51 12.14 7.11 3.11
N ILE A 52 11.44 6.36 2.27
CA ILE A 52 11.99 5.76 1.04
C ILE A 52 11.44 6.58 -0.13
N THR A 53 12.28 7.38 -0.77
CA THR A 53 11.83 8.36 -1.79
C THR A 53 11.10 7.73 -2.98
N LEU A 54 11.59 6.61 -3.50
CA LEU A 54 11.08 5.99 -4.74
C LEU A 54 10.28 4.70 -4.50
N ALA A 55 9.73 4.50 -3.29
CA ALA A 55 8.94 3.31 -2.97
C ALA A 55 7.73 3.13 -3.91
N GLY A 56 7.00 4.22 -4.20
CA GLY A 56 5.87 4.21 -5.13
C GLY A 56 6.28 3.84 -6.56
N PHE A 57 7.39 4.40 -7.05
CA PHE A 57 7.89 4.09 -8.39
C PHE A 57 8.24 2.60 -8.55
N HIS A 58 9.00 2.03 -7.61
CA HIS A 58 9.39 0.62 -7.68
C HIS A 58 8.20 -0.32 -7.50
N SER A 59 7.30 -0.06 -6.55
CA SER A 59 6.13 -0.92 -6.31
C SER A 59 5.16 -0.93 -7.49
N LEU A 60 4.85 0.24 -8.07
CA LEU A 60 3.95 0.37 -9.22
C LEU A 60 4.52 -0.32 -10.47
N ASN A 61 5.77 -0.02 -10.83
CA ASN A 61 6.35 -0.57 -12.06
C ASN A 61 6.58 -2.08 -11.96
N TYR A 62 7.07 -2.57 -10.83
CA TYR A 62 7.37 -3.99 -10.67
C TYR A 62 6.11 -4.86 -10.63
N SER A 63 5.07 -4.43 -9.89
CA SER A 63 3.80 -5.15 -9.83
C SER A 63 3.14 -5.24 -11.22
N MET A 64 3.07 -4.13 -11.94
CA MET A 64 2.49 -4.10 -13.28
C MET A 64 3.33 -4.90 -14.29
N PHE A 65 4.66 -4.84 -14.21
CA PHE A 65 5.53 -5.66 -15.07
C PHE A 65 5.26 -7.15 -14.85
N ASN A 66 5.20 -7.60 -13.59
CA ASN A 66 4.93 -9.01 -13.27
C ASN A 66 3.53 -9.43 -13.77
N LEU A 67 2.51 -8.61 -13.54
CA LEU A 67 1.16 -8.88 -14.03
C LEU A 67 1.13 -8.99 -15.56
N ALA A 68 1.68 -8.01 -16.28
CA ALA A 68 1.71 -8.01 -17.74
C ALA A 68 2.53 -9.20 -18.30
N HIS A 69 3.66 -9.53 -17.66
CA HIS A 69 4.49 -10.67 -18.03
C HIS A 69 3.77 -12.00 -17.85
N GLY A 70 3.08 -12.18 -16.72
CA GLY A 70 2.27 -13.36 -16.43
C GLY A 70 1.07 -13.45 -17.37
N TYR A 71 0.35 -12.35 -17.55
CA TYR A 71 -0.85 -12.30 -18.40
C TYR A 71 -0.54 -12.63 -19.87
N ALA A 72 0.59 -12.14 -20.40
CA ALA A 72 1.03 -12.47 -21.75
C ALA A 72 1.30 -13.98 -21.98
N ARG A 73 1.47 -14.77 -20.91
CA ARG A 73 1.78 -16.21 -20.98
C ARG A 73 0.64 -17.09 -20.50
N ASN A 74 -0.10 -16.64 -19.49
CA ASN A 74 -1.05 -17.43 -18.74
C ASN A 74 -2.46 -16.80 -18.72
N ASN A 75 -2.67 -15.67 -19.41
CA ASN A 75 -3.93 -14.92 -19.47
C ASN A 75 -4.55 -14.73 -18.07
N MET A 76 -5.83 -15.06 -17.92
CA MET A 76 -6.62 -14.86 -16.71
C MET A 76 -6.01 -15.49 -15.46
N SER A 77 -5.27 -16.60 -15.57
CA SER A 77 -4.64 -17.22 -14.38
C SER A 77 -3.70 -16.26 -13.66
N ALA A 78 -2.96 -15.42 -14.39
CA ALA A 78 -2.07 -14.42 -13.78
C ALA A 78 -2.85 -13.30 -13.06
N PHE A 79 -4.04 -12.95 -13.55
CA PHE A 79 -4.90 -11.98 -12.88
C PHE A 79 -5.59 -12.60 -11.65
N VAL A 80 -6.04 -13.85 -11.73
CA VAL A 80 -6.64 -14.58 -10.60
C VAL A 80 -5.61 -14.75 -9.47
N GLU A 81 -4.34 -15.02 -9.76
CA GLU A 81 -3.28 -15.04 -8.74
C GLU A 81 -3.17 -13.71 -7.97
N LEU A 82 -3.30 -12.57 -8.66
CA LEU A 82 -3.35 -11.25 -8.02
C LEU A 82 -4.61 -11.10 -7.16
N GLN A 83 -5.78 -11.47 -7.68
CA GLN A 83 -7.05 -11.37 -6.98
C GLN A 83 -7.09 -12.24 -5.70
N GLU A 84 -6.58 -13.47 -5.76
CA GLU A 84 -6.46 -14.35 -4.58
C GLU A 84 -5.49 -13.77 -3.54
N ALA A 85 -4.40 -13.13 -3.98
CA ALA A 85 -3.51 -12.43 -3.07
C ALA A 85 -4.18 -11.22 -2.39
N GLU A 86 -5.08 -10.52 -3.09
CA GLU A 86 -5.91 -9.45 -2.52
C GLU A 86 -6.91 -9.98 -1.49
N PHE A 87 -7.59 -11.10 -1.79
CA PHE A 87 -8.48 -11.77 -0.82
C PHE A 87 -7.71 -12.21 0.44
N ALA A 88 -6.56 -12.85 0.28
CA ALA A 88 -5.72 -13.24 1.42
C ALA A 88 -5.19 -12.03 2.21
N ALA A 89 -4.95 -10.89 1.54
CA ALA A 89 -4.55 -9.66 2.22
C ALA A 89 -5.69 -9.03 3.03
N ALA A 90 -6.95 -9.38 2.78
CA ALA A 90 -8.09 -8.86 3.53
C ALA A 90 -8.01 -9.22 5.02
N GLU A 91 -7.46 -10.39 5.38
CA GLU A 91 -7.20 -10.78 6.77
C GLU A 91 -6.24 -9.83 7.50
N ARG A 92 -5.42 -9.08 6.75
CA ARG A 92 -4.48 -8.07 7.24
C ARG A 92 -5.03 -6.64 7.13
N GLY A 93 -6.30 -6.48 6.78
CA GLY A 93 -6.97 -5.18 6.69
C GLY A 93 -6.93 -4.53 5.30
N PHE A 94 -6.57 -5.25 4.23
CA PHE A 94 -6.71 -4.75 2.86
C PHE A 94 -8.19 -4.72 2.44
N THR A 95 -8.68 -3.61 1.88
CA THR A 95 -10.10 -3.42 1.56
C THR A 95 -10.41 -3.22 0.08
N ALA A 96 -9.41 -2.89 -0.73
CA ALA A 96 -9.59 -2.49 -2.13
C ALA A 96 -10.02 -3.63 -3.07
N VAL A 97 -10.08 -4.87 -2.58
CA VAL A 97 -10.74 -5.99 -3.30
C VAL A 97 -12.21 -5.67 -3.63
N LYS A 98 -12.87 -4.91 -2.74
CA LYS A 98 -14.18 -4.27 -2.96
C LYS A 98 -13.97 -2.86 -3.51
N HIS A 99 -13.54 -2.80 -4.76
CA HIS A 99 -13.07 -1.58 -5.40
C HIS A 99 -14.17 -0.51 -5.58
N GLN A 100 -15.45 -0.88 -5.74
CA GLN A 100 -16.56 0.08 -5.81
C GLN A 100 -16.73 0.80 -4.46
N ARG A 101 -16.77 0.03 -3.36
CA ARG A 101 -16.77 0.62 -2.01
C ARG A 101 -15.55 1.50 -1.78
N GLU A 102 -14.36 1.04 -2.18
CA GLU A 102 -13.10 1.74 -1.91
C GLU A 102 -13.04 3.13 -2.57
N VAL A 103 -13.62 3.28 -3.77
CA VAL A 103 -13.71 4.57 -4.47
C VAL A 103 -14.93 5.42 -4.06
N GLY A 104 -15.70 4.96 -3.07
CA GLY A 104 -16.76 5.75 -2.43
C GLY A 104 -18.15 5.58 -3.04
N THR A 105 -18.44 4.52 -3.80
CA THR A 105 -19.77 4.30 -4.39
C THR A 105 -20.88 4.36 -3.32
N GLY A 106 -20.70 3.69 -2.18
CA GLY A 106 -21.67 3.75 -1.08
C GLY A 106 -21.82 5.13 -0.43
N TYR A 107 -20.77 5.96 -0.45
CA TYR A 107 -20.84 7.34 0.02
C TYR A 107 -21.73 8.18 -0.91
N PHE A 108 -21.54 8.06 -2.22
CA PHE A 108 -22.35 8.78 -3.20
C PHE A 108 -23.81 8.28 -3.27
N ASP A 109 -24.06 6.99 -3.01
CA ASP A 109 -25.43 6.47 -2.83
C ASP A 109 -26.12 7.11 -1.60
N ALA A 110 -25.41 7.27 -0.48
CA ALA A 110 -25.95 7.94 0.70
C ALA A 110 -26.27 9.43 0.43
N VAL A 111 -25.41 10.12 -0.33
CA VAL A 111 -25.69 11.49 -0.79
C VAL A 111 -26.95 11.53 -1.66
N THR A 112 -27.06 10.61 -2.62
CA THR A 112 -28.19 10.53 -3.56
C THR A 112 -29.50 10.30 -2.81
N THR A 113 -29.54 9.30 -1.95
CA THR A 113 -30.74 8.97 -1.15
C THR A 113 -31.11 10.05 -0.13
N THR A 114 -30.15 10.87 0.31
CA THR A 114 -30.45 12.06 1.14
C THR A 114 -31.16 13.16 0.35
N ILE A 115 -30.78 13.36 -0.92
CA ILE A 115 -31.39 14.35 -1.83
C ILE A 115 -32.74 13.84 -2.35
N GLU A 116 -32.79 12.57 -2.74
CA GLU A 116 -33.93 11.89 -3.34
C GLU A 116 -34.16 10.55 -2.61
N ALA A 117 -35.03 10.56 -1.60
CA ALA A 117 -35.28 9.40 -0.73
C ALA A 117 -35.73 8.12 -1.46
N LEU A 118 -36.30 8.25 -2.66
CA LEU A 118 -36.78 7.13 -3.49
C LEU A 118 -36.03 7.05 -4.83
N SER A 119 -34.73 7.33 -4.82
CA SER A 119 -33.93 7.25 -6.05
C SER A 119 -33.93 5.83 -6.62
N SER A 120 -34.17 5.73 -7.93
CA SER A 120 -34.19 4.47 -8.70
C SER A 120 -32.85 4.16 -9.37
N THR A 121 -31.83 5.01 -9.19
CA THR A 121 -30.55 4.95 -9.90
C THR A 121 -29.33 4.87 -8.96
N ALA A 122 -29.51 4.39 -7.73
CA ALA A 122 -28.39 4.09 -6.82
C ALA A 122 -27.50 2.96 -7.39
N ALA A 123 -26.20 3.00 -7.13
CA ALA A 123 -25.21 2.21 -7.86
C ALA A 123 -24.75 0.92 -7.15
N LEU A 124 -24.76 0.88 -5.81
CA LEU A 124 -24.20 -0.26 -5.07
C LEU A 124 -25.17 -1.46 -5.04
N LYS A 125 -26.45 -1.22 -4.75
CA LYS A 125 -27.47 -2.28 -4.62
C LYS A 125 -27.70 -2.97 -5.97
N GLY A 126 -27.45 -4.28 -6.04
CA GLY A 126 -27.55 -5.06 -7.28
C GLY A 126 -26.34 -4.93 -8.22
N SER A 127 -25.21 -4.40 -7.73
CA SER A 127 -23.93 -4.46 -8.44
C SER A 127 -23.31 -5.86 -8.33
N THR A 128 -22.38 -6.21 -9.24
CA THR A 128 -21.63 -7.47 -9.12
C THR A 128 -20.77 -7.51 -7.86
N GLU A 129 -20.36 -6.36 -7.32
CA GLU A 129 -19.67 -6.29 -6.03
C GLU A 129 -20.61 -6.71 -4.89
N ASP A 130 -21.85 -6.21 -4.87
CA ASP A 130 -22.90 -6.59 -3.92
C ASP A 130 -23.15 -8.11 -3.95
N GLU A 131 -23.30 -8.67 -5.15
CA GLU A 131 -23.65 -10.09 -5.35
C GLU A 131 -22.49 -11.07 -5.10
N GLN A 132 -21.25 -10.73 -5.49
CA GLN A 132 -20.13 -11.69 -5.50
C GLN A 132 -19.14 -11.50 -4.36
N PHE A 133 -19.18 -10.36 -3.65
CA PHE A 133 -18.20 -10.04 -2.60
C PHE A 133 -18.82 -9.84 -1.20
N PHE A 134 -20.16 -9.79 -1.07
CA PHE A 134 -20.84 -9.72 0.23
C PHE A 134 -21.56 -11.01 0.65
N ASP A 135 -21.83 -11.92 -0.30
CA ASP A 135 -22.38 -13.24 0.02
C ASP A 135 -21.29 -14.22 0.48
N ALA A 136 -21.46 -14.75 1.70
CA ALA A 136 -20.71 -15.91 2.16
C ALA A 136 -21.16 -17.16 1.40
N LYS A 137 -20.67 -17.33 0.18
CA LYS A 137 -20.76 -18.59 -0.55
C LYS A 137 -19.42 -18.97 -1.15
N HIS A 138 -18.54 -19.49 -0.30
CA HIS A 138 -17.74 -20.66 -0.63
C HIS A 138 -17.75 -21.58 0.59
N GLY A 139 -18.24 -22.81 0.39
CA GLY A 139 -18.24 -23.87 1.41
C GLY A 139 -16.87 -24.52 1.56
#